data_AF-A0A426G1T8-F1
#
_entry.id   AF-A0A426G1T8-F1
#
_cell.length_a   1.000
_cell.length_b   1.000
_cell.length_c   1.000
_cell.angle_alpha   90.00
_cell.angle_beta   90.00
_cell.angle_gamma   90.00
#
_symmetry.space_group_name_H-M   'P 1'
#
loop_
_entity.id
_entity.type
_entity.pdbx_description
1 polymer ?
#
loop_
_entity_poly.entity_id
_entity_poly.type
_entity_poly.pdbx_seq_one_letter_code
_entity_poly.pdbx_strand_id
1 'polypeptide(L)' 'DSEYQTFYMKKYQEVPKHQHKRAIVLTARKFVRLVDALLRNRQLYTPPRRLMEDK' A
#
# COMPACT_ATOMS: atom_id res chain seq x y z
N ASP A 1 -2.98 8.76 -6.95
CA ASP A 1 -2.44 8.14 -5.73
C ASP A 1 -3.53 7.66 -4.76
N SER A 2 -4.33 6.66 -5.15
CA SER A 2 -5.46 6.18 -4.31
C SER A 2 -5.23 4.82 -3.66
N GLU A 3 -4.21 4.05 -4.06
CA GLU A 3 -4.08 2.64 -3.66
C GLU A 3 -3.91 2.46 -2.14
N TYR A 4 -3.01 3.22 -1.52
CA TYR A 4 -2.76 3.14 -0.08
C TYR A 4 -3.93 3.72 0.73
N GLN A 5 -4.60 4.74 0.21
CA GLN A 5 -5.79 5.32 0.85
C GLN A 5 -6.96 4.34 0.84
N THR A 6 -7.25 3.72 -0.31
CA THR A 6 -8.28 2.68 -0.44
C THR A 6 -7.96 1.49 0.45
N PHE A 7 -6.69 1.07 0.49
CA PHE A 7 -6.26 -0.02 1.37
C PHE A 7 -6.45 0.34 2.86
N TYR A 8 -6.05 1.55 3.26
CA TYR A 8 -6.26 2.03 4.63
C TYR A 8 -7.75 2.02 5.02
N MET A 9 -8.63 2.57 4.17
CA MET A 9 -10.06 2.63 4.46
C MET A 9 -10.68 1.24 4.56
N LYS A 10 -10.28 0.32 3.68
CA LYS A 10 -10.66 -1.09 3.78
C LYS A 10 -10.24 -1.70 5.12
N LYS A 11 -8.98 -1.52 5.53
CA LYS A 11 -8.45 -2.08 6.79
C LYS A 11 -9.03 -1.43 8.04
N TYR A 12 -9.44 -0.18 7.94
CA TYR A 12 -10.13 0.56 8.98
C TYR A 12 -11.53 -0.03 9.24
N GLN A 13 -12.31 -0.29 8.19
CA GLN A 13 -13.67 -0.83 8.31
C GLN A 13 -13.73 -2.30 8.75
N GLU A 14 -12.65 -3.06 8.59
CA GLU A 14 -12.60 -4.49 8.93
C GLU A 14 -12.73 -4.80 10.44
N VAL A 15 -12.35 -3.87 11.34
CA VAL A 15 -12.25 -4.16 12.77
C VAL A 15 -12.79 -2.98 13.58
N PRO A 16 -13.66 -3.20 14.59
CA PRO A 16 -14.21 -2.10 15.39
C PRO A 16 -13.26 -1.57 16.47
N LYS A 17 -12.33 -2.39 16.98
CA LYS A 17 -11.39 -2.00 18.06
C LYS A 17 -10.00 -1.69 17.51
N HIS A 18 -9.44 -0.55 17.89
CA HIS A 18 -8.13 -0.06 17.43
C HIS A 18 -7.97 0.02 15.90
N GLN A 19 -9.08 0.28 15.19
CA GLN A 19 -9.16 0.38 13.73
C GLN A 19 -8.06 1.23 13.10
N HIS A 20 -7.83 2.44 13.63
CA HIS A 20 -6.81 3.36 13.12
C HIS A 20 -5.40 2.78 13.26
N LYS A 21 -5.02 2.32 14.46
CA LYS A 21 -3.68 1.75 14.70
C LYS A 21 -3.43 0.56 13.79
N ARG A 22 -4.40 -0.36 13.68
CA ARG A 22 -4.29 -1.53 12.81
C ARG A 22 -4.18 -1.14 11.34
N ALA A 23 -5.05 -0.25 10.86
CA ALA A 23 -5.05 0.20 9.47
C ALA A 23 -3.74 0.90 9.09
N ILE A 24 -3.22 1.82 9.92
CA ILE A 24 -1.93 2.50 9.68
C ILE A 24 -0.80 1.47 9.61
N VAL A 25 -0.70 0.56 10.58
CA VAL A 25 0.37 -0.45 10.63
C VAL A 25 0.34 -1.36 9.40
N LEU A 26 -0.85 -1.79 8.97
CA LEU A 26 -0.98 -2.65 7.79
C LEU A 26 -0.64 -1.90 6.50
N THR A 27 -1.04 -0.64 6.37
CA THR A 27 -0.70 0.20 5.22
C THR A 27 0.81 0.47 5.16
N ALA A 28 1.44 0.79 6.29
CA ALA A 28 2.88 0.96 6.39
C ALA A 28 3.61 -0.34 6.04
N ARG A 29 3.17 -1.50 6.57
CA ARG A 29 3.75 -2.81 6.24
C ARG A 29 3.65 -3.12 4.75
N LYS A 30 2.54 -2.77 4.09
CA LYS A 30 2.37 -2.93 2.64
C LYS A 30 3.45 -2.15 1.87
N PHE A 31 3.71 -0.90 2.28
CA PHE A 31 4.76 -0.08 1.68
C PHE A 31 6.17 -0.60 1.98
N VAL A 32 6.48 -0.91 3.25
CA VAL A 32 7.81 -1.41 3.65
C VAL A 32 8.16 -2.70 2.91
N ARG A 33 7.20 -3.60 2.71
CA ARG A 33 7.42 -4.83 1.92
C ARG A 33 7.84 -4.55 0.48
N LEU A 34 7.28 -3.51 -0.14
CA LEU A 34 7.69 -3.11 -1.50
C LEU A 34 9.15 -2.63 -1.49
N VAL A 35 9.49 -1.70 -0.61
CA VAL A 35 10.86 -1.15 -0.49
C VAL A 35 11.86 -2.28 -0.23
N ASP A 36 11.55 -3.15 0.71
CA ASP A 36 12.38 -4.29 1.06
C ASP A 36 12.59 -5.26 -0.10
N ALA A 37 11.55 -5.58 -0.88
CA ALA A 37 11.69 -6.42 -2.07
C ALA A 37 12.58 -5.77 -3.15
N LEU A 38 12.43 -4.46 -3.38
CA LEU A 38 13.23 -3.71 -4.34
C LEU A 38 14.71 -3.69 -3.94
N LEU A 39 14.99 -3.45 -2.65
CA LEU A 39 16.34 -3.46 -2.12
C LEU A 39 17.00 -4.83 -2.23
N ARG A 40 16.28 -5.93 -1.90
CA ARG A 40 16.78 -7.30 -2.06
C ARG A 40 17.14 -7.61 -3.52
N ASN A 41 16.36 -7.10 -4.46
CA ASN A 41 16.55 -7.35 -5.89
C ASN A 41 17.51 -6.36 -6.57
N ARG A 42 18.01 -5.33 -5.84
CA ARG A 42 18.76 -4.19 -6.40
C ARG A 42 18.04 -3.50 -7.57
N GLN A 43 16.72 -3.44 -7.50
CA GLN A 43 15.87 -2.87 -8.54
C GLN A 43 15.40 -1.48 -8.14
N LEU A 44 15.39 -0.55 -9.11
CA LEU A 44 14.73 0.74 -8.94
C LEU A 44 13.21 0.55 -8.91
N TYR A 45 12.52 1.40 -8.14
CA TYR A 45 11.07 1.41 -8.15
C TYR A 45 10.56 1.87 -9.52
N THR A 46 9.99 0.92 -10.26
CA THR A 46 9.19 1.22 -11.44
C THR A 46 7.72 1.12 -11.02
N PRO A 47 6.98 2.23 -10.91
CA PRO A 47 5.56 2.14 -10.62
C PRO A 47 4.92 1.26 -11.70
N PRO A 48 3.98 0.36 -11.33
CA PRO A 48 3.24 -0.38 -12.32
C PRO A 48 2.67 0.66 -13.30
N ARG A 49 2.90 0.44 -14.59
CA ARG A 49 2.36 1.28 -15.65
C ARG A 49 0.88 1.37 -15.32
N ARG A 50 0.42 2.53 -14.80
CA ARG A 50 -1.01 2.83 -14.78
C ARG A 50 -1.39 2.52 -16.20
N LEU A 51 -2.25 1.52 -16.42
CA LEU A 51 -2.94 1.40 -17.70
C LEU A 51 -3.43 2.83 -17.91
N MET A 52 -2.76 3.53 -18.82
CA MET A 52 -3.23 4.83 -19.23
C MET A 52 -4.63 4.49 -19.68
N GLU A 53 -5.62 5.00 -18.95
CA GLU A 53 -6.94 5.11 -19.52
C GLU A 53 -6.70 5.83 -20.84
N ASP A 54 -6.68 5.04 -21.91
CA ASP A 54 -6.92 5.49 -23.26
C ASP A 54 -8.20 6.31 -23.16
N LYS A 55 -8.04 7.63 -23.24
CA LYS A 55 -9.12 8.60 -23.25
C LYS A 55 -9.08 9.34 -24.56
#